data_AF-A0A7C2ISJ5-F1
#
_entry.id   AF-A0A7C2ISJ5-F1
#
_cell.length_a   1.000
_cell.length_b   1.000
_cell.length_c   1.000
_cell.angle_alpha   90.00
_cell.angle_beta   90.00
_cell.angle_gamma   90.00
#
_symmetry.space_group_name_H-M   'P 1'
#
loop_
_entity.id
_entity.type
_entity.pdbx_description
1 polymer ?
#
loop_
_entity_poly.entity_id
_entity_poly.type
_entity_poly.pdbx_seq_one_letter_code
_entity_poly.pdbx_strand_id
1 'polypeptide(L)'
;DVDTVVRYGGEEFSIIIPEVNKQEAYSMAERIRQVIQDHEFPYEKDQPSGRLTVSGGVANLPQDAIDGDELIDKADRALYRAKQTGRNRICMYAPDYDAIALHASDALQSELSRHAVTGLEESREALSEHSERKRG
;
A
#
# COMPACT_ATOMS: atom_id res chain seq x y z
N ASP A 1 21.43 1.88 14.89
CA ASP A 1 21.13 1.84 13.45
C ASP A 1 20.47 3.14 12.96
N VAL A 2 20.22 3.25 11.66
CA VAL A 2 19.67 4.47 11.01
C VAL A 2 18.26 4.19 10.50
N ASP A 3 17.33 5.11 10.77
CA ASP A 3 15.98 5.08 10.22
C ASP A 3 16.01 5.07 8.69
N THR A 4 15.30 4.13 8.07
CA THR A 4 15.32 3.94 6.62
C THR A 4 13.96 4.25 6.02
N VAL A 5 13.93 5.15 5.02
CA VAL A 5 12.74 5.50 4.26
C VAL A 5 12.89 4.96 2.83
N VAL A 6 11.91 4.21 2.36
CA VAL A 6 11.90 3.59 1.03
C VAL A 6 10.64 3.98 0.29
N ARG A 7 10.75 4.32 -0.99
CA ARG A 7 9.61 4.39 -1.91
C ARG A 7 9.44 3.01 -2.53
N TYR A 8 8.40 2.30 -2.14
CA TYR A 8 8.19 0.91 -2.54
C TYR A 8 7.70 0.80 -3.99
N GLY A 9 6.84 1.73 -4.42
CA GLY A 9 6.35 1.82 -5.79
C GLY A 9 5.20 2.80 -5.90
N GLY A 10 4.99 3.44 -7.07
CA GLY A 10 3.88 4.38 -7.27
C GLY A 10 3.84 5.49 -6.21
N GLU A 11 2.80 5.48 -5.38
CA GLU A 11 2.56 6.40 -4.25
C GLU A 11 2.87 5.80 -2.87
N GLU A 12 3.50 4.64 -2.81
CA GLU A 12 3.74 3.87 -1.58
C GLU A 12 5.13 4.12 -0.99
N PHE A 13 5.15 4.34 0.33
CA PHE A 13 6.34 4.59 1.12
C PHE A 13 6.35 3.69 2.36
N SER A 14 7.53 3.22 2.72
CA SER A 14 7.78 2.40 3.92
C SER A 14 8.85 3.03 4.77
N ILE A 15 8.71 2.93 6.09
CA ILE A 15 9.68 3.42 7.07
C ILE A 15 10.04 2.27 7.98
N ILE A 16 11.33 1.92 8.03
CA ILE A 16 11.88 0.92 8.94
C ILE A 16 12.59 1.66 10.07
N ILE A 17 12.15 1.42 11.30
CA ILE A 17 12.64 2.08 12.50
C ILE A 17 13.14 0.99 13.45
N PRO A 18 14.46 0.78 13.54
CA PRO A 18 15.05 -0.17 14.49
C PRO A 18 14.86 0.29 15.94
N GLU A 19 14.92 -0.66 16.87
CA GLU A 19 15.02 -0.39 18.32
C GLU A 19 13.86 0.42 18.95
N VAL A 20 12.71 0.49 18.28
CA VAL A 20 11.48 1.10 18.83
C VAL A 20 10.40 0.06 19.05
N ASN A 21 9.59 0.27 20.07
CA ASN A 21 8.39 -0.53 20.27
C ASN A 21 7.26 -0.05 19.34
N LYS A 22 6.21 -0.88 19.24
CA LYS A 22 5.06 -0.63 18.36
C LYS A 22 4.35 0.71 18.64
N GLN A 23 4.24 1.11 19.90
CA GLN A 23 3.55 2.35 20.29
C GLN A 23 4.38 3.60 19.95
N GLU A 24 5.70 3.52 20.07
CA GLU A 24 6.63 4.55 19.62
C GLU A 24 6.56 4.72 18.10
N ALA A 25 6.63 3.62 17.35
CA ALA A 25 6.47 3.62 15.90
C ALA A 25 5.13 4.23 15.46
N TYR A 26 4.04 3.87 16.13
CA TYR A 26 2.72 4.48 15.91
C TYR A 26 2.72 5.99 16.14
N SER A 27 3.31 6.44 17.25
CA SER A 27 3.38 7.87 17.60
C SER A 27 4.19 8.66 16.58
N MET A 28 5.29 8.09 16.07
CA MET A 28 6.08 8.68 14.99
C MET A 28 5.29 8.75 13.69
N ALA A 29 4.58 7.68 13.32
CA ALA A 29 3.75 7.64 12.12
C ALA A 29 2.59 8.64 12.17
N GLU A 30 1.92 8.79 13.32
CA GLU A 30 0.86 9.80 13.50
C GLU A 30 1.41 11.21 13.38
N ARG A 31 2.61 11.48 13.91
CA ARG A 31 3.27 12.78 13.73
C ARG A 31 3.54 13.07 12.27
N ILE A 32 4.03 12.09 11.51
CA ILE A 32 4.26 12.23 10.05
C ILE A 32 2.94 12.52 9.34
N ARG A 33 1.89 11.77 9.65
CA ARG A 33 0.55 11.97 9.08
C ARG A 33 0.02 13.37 9.33
N GLN A 34 0.14 13.88 10.56
CA GLN A 34 -0.27 15.24 10.92
C GLN A 34 0.51 16.30 10.15
N VAL A 35 1.85 16.17 10.10
CA VAL A 35 2.71 17.09 9.33
C VAL A 35 2.30 17.12 7.85
N ILE A 36 1.99 15.97 7.24
CA ILE A 36 1.53 15.91 5.85
C ILE A 36 0.14 16.53 5.71
N GLN A 37 -0.80 16.20 6.58
CA GLN A 37 -2.16 16.73 6.53
C GLN A 37 -2.21 18.26 6.65
N ASP A 38 -1.30 18.83 7.45
CA ASP A 38 -1.27 20.26 7.75
C ASP A 38 -0.35 21.04 6.78
N HIS A 39 0.34 20.34 5.89
CA HIS A 39 1.17 20.96 4.86
C HIS A 39 0.35 21.25 3.60
N GLU A 40 0.37 22.50 3.14
CA GLU A 40 -0.25 22.90 1.87
C GLU A 40 0.66 22.51 0.70
N PHE A 41 0.33 21.41 0.00
CA PHE A 41 1.12 21.00 -1.15
C PHE A 41 0.74 21.81 -2.41
N PRO A 42 1.71 22.17 -3.26
CA PRO A 42 1.40 22.70 -4.59
C PRO A 42 0.45 21.75 -5.33
N TYR A 43 -0.60 22.30 -5.96
CA TYR A 43 -1.60 21.56 -6.73
C TYR A 43 -2.45 20.56 -5.92
N GLU A 44 -2.47 20.61 -4.58
CA GLU A 44 -3.30 19.69 -3.78
C GLU A 44 -4.81 19.82 -4.02
N LYS A 45 -5.24 21.02 -4.44
CA LYS A 45 -6.64 21.31 -4.77
C LYS A 45 -7.09 20.60 -6.05
N ASP A 46 -6.15 20.18 -6.89
CA ASP A 46 -6.43 19.44 -8.12
C ASP A 46 -6.61 17.93 -7.86
N GLN A 47 -6.33 17.46 -6.63
CA GLN A 47 -6.55 16.08 -6.22
C GLN A 47 -8.04 15.81 -5.95
N PRO A 48 -8.53 14.55 -6.07
CA PRO A 48 -9.94 14.23 -5.89
C PRO A 48 -10.57 14.68 -4.56
N SER A 49 -9.78 14.74 -3.48
CA SER A 49 -10.21 15.21 -2.15
C SER A 49 -9.91 16.69 -1.88
N GLY A 50 -9.28 17.40 -2.82
CA GLY A 50 -8.83 18.78 -2.66
C GLY A 50 -7.77 18.99 -1.56
N ARG A 51 -7.22 17.90 -1.02
CA ARG A 51 -6.18 17.85 0.01
C ARG A 51 -5.38 16.57 -0.13
N LEU A 52 -4.05 16.68 0.00
CA LEU A 52 -3.16 15.53 0.08
C LEU A 52 -3.07 15.05 1.53
N THR A 53 -3.30 13.76 1.76
CA THR A 53 -3.17 13.12 3.08
C THR A 53 -2.56 11.74 2.93
N VAL A 54 -2.10 11.14 4.02
CA VAL A 54 -1.58 9.77 4.02
C VAL A 54 -2.35 8.88 4.98
N SER A 55 -2.45 7.61 4.62
CA SER A 55 -2.87 6.53 5.52
C SER A 55 -1.68 5.61 5.71
N GLY A 56 -1.53 5.05 6.91
CA GLY A 56 -0.38 4.21 7.24
C GLY A 56 -0.77 3.00 8.09
N GLY A 57 0.00 1.92 7.94
CA GLY A 57 -0.08 0.74 8.78
C GLY A 57 1.20 0.56 9.59
N VAL A 58 1.07 0.10 10.82
CA VAL A 58 2.21 -0.14 11.73
C VAL A 58 2.16 -1.57 12.23
N ALA A 59 3.29 -2.27 12.09
CA ALA A 59 3.54 -3.58 12.68
C ALA A 59 4.92 -3.57 13.36
N ASN A 60 5.16 -4.49 14.28
CA ASN A 60 6.40 -4.59 15.03
C ASN A 60 6.96 -6.02 15.02
N LEU A 61 8.28 -6.14 14.89
CA LEU A 61 9.00 -7.39 15.09
C LEU A 61 9.71 -7.31 16.46
N PRO A 62 9.60 -8.34 17.32
CA PRO A 62 8.97 -9.65 17.10
C PRO A 62 7.48 -9.74 17.54
N GLN A 63 6.85 -8.63 17.93
CA GLN A 63 5.51 -8.70 18.54
C GLN A 63 4.41 -9.21 17.60
N ASP A 64 4.43 -8.79 16.34
CA ASP A 64 3.40 -9.06 15.33
C ASP A 64 3.87 -10.03 14.23
N ALA A 65 5.17 -10.25 14.12
CA ALA A 65 5.80 -10.96 13.00
C ALA A 65 7.08 -11.68 13.44
N ILE A 66 7.40 -12.79 12.77
CA ILE A 66 8.64 -13.57 13.01
C ILE A 66 9.79 -13.20 12.06
N ASP A 67 9.49 -12.57 10.94
CA ASP A 67 10.46 -12.15 9.93
C ASP A 67 10.01 -10.87 9.19
N GLY A 68 10.84 -10.42 8.24
CA GLY A 68 10.58 -9.20 7.48
C GLY A 68 9.39 -9.30 6.53
N ASP A 69 9.14 -10.46 5.95
CA ASP A 69 8.03 -10.65 5.01
C ASP A 69 6.69 -10.61 5.75
N GLU A 70 6.60 -11.27 6.91
CA GLU A 70 5.42 -11.19 7.76
C GLU A 70 5.21 -9.78 8.33
N LEU A 71 6.30 -9.07 8.66
CA LEU A 71 6.22 -7.69 9.14
C LEU A 71 5.59 -6.76 8.10
N ILE A 72 5.96 -6.92 6.83
CA ILE A 72 5.38 -6.18 5.71
C ILE A 72 3.90 -6.55 5.53
N ASP A 73 3.54 -7.84 5.49
CA ASP A 73 2.14 -8.29 5.41
C ASP A 73 1.28 -7.69 6.54
N LYS A 74 1.78 -7.69 7.77
CA LYS A 74 1.05 -7.11 8.92
C LYS A 74 0.88 -5.60 8.80
N ALA A 75 1.92 -4.89 8.35
CA ALA A 75 1.83 -3.45 8.11
C ALA A 75 0.82 -3.13 7.01
N ASP A 76 0.81 -3.89 5.91
CA ASP A 76 -0.14 -3.71 4.80
C ASP A 76 -1.58 -4.00 5.22
N ARG A 77 -1.84 -5.03 6.03
CA ARG A 77 -3.17 -5.28 6.59
C ARG A 77 -3.65 -4.11 7.45
N ALA A 78 -2.76 -3.53 8.24
CA ALA A 78 -3.09 -2.36 9.05
C ALA A 78 -3.34 -1.11 8.17
N LEU A 79 -2.55 -0.91 7.12
CA LEU A 79 -2.77 0.16 6.13
C LEU A 79 -4.11 -0.01 5.42
N TYR A 80 -4.47 -1.23 5.06
CA TYR A 80 -5.77 -1.53 4.47
C TYR A 80 -6.91 -1.11 5.41
N ARG A 81 -6.82 -1.43 6.71
CA ARG A 81 -7.78 -0.97 7.72
C ARG A 81 -7.87 0.56 7.77
N ALA A 82 -6.74 1.25 7.70
CA ALA A 82 -6.72 2.70 7.64
C ALA A 82 -7.49 3.23 6.43
N LYS A 83 -7.30 2.63 5.25
CA LYS A 83 -8.02 2.97 4.00
C LYS A 83 -9.53 2.70 4.12
N GLN A 84 -9.93 1.55 4.68
CA GLN A 84 -11.34 1.16 4.83
C GLN A 84 -12.09 1.96 5.89
N THR A 85 -11.41 2.38 6.97
CA THR A 85 -12.08 3.05 8.09
C THR A 85 -12.15 4.57 7.95
N GLY A 86 -11.79 5.13 6.79
CA GLY A 86 -11.98 6.54 6.47
C GLY A 86 -10.74 7.28 5.97
N ARG A 87 -9.63 6.57 5.70
CA ARG A 87 -8.35 7.15 5.26
C ARG A 87 -7.83 8.18 6.27
N ASN A 88 -6.75 8.89 5.90
CA ASN A 88 -6.06 9.91 6.68
C ASN A 88 -5.89 9.50 8.16
N ARG A 89 -5.34 8.31 8.40
CA ARG A 89 -5.12 7.75 9.74
C ARG A 89 -4.01 6.72 9.74
N ILE A 90 -3.42 6.48 10.91
CA ILE A 90 -2.56 5.33 11.15
C ILE A 90 -3.34 4.24 11.87
N CYS A 91 -3.15 3.00 11.46
CA CYS A 91 -3.66 1.82 12.18
C CYS A 91 -2.48 0.94 12.60
N MET A 92 -2.52 0.44 13.83
CA MET A 92 -1.62 -0.63 14.28
C MET A 92 -2.23 -1.97 13.94
N TYR A 93 -1.42 -2.91 13.43
CA TYR A 93 -1.84 -4.29 13.20
C TYR A 93 -2.42 -4.90 14.49
N ALA A 94 -3.46 -5.71 14.36
CA ALA A 94 -3.96 -6.55 15.43
C ALA A 94 -4.49 -7.86 14.80
N PRO A 95 -4.30 -9.02 15.47
CA PRO A 95 -4.66 -10.33 14.91
C PRO A 95 -6.16 -10.50 14.59
N ASP A 96 -7.03 -9.73 15.24
CA ASP A 96 -8.47 -9.76 15.06
C ASP A 96 -8.95 -9.12 13.74
N TYR A 97 -8.05 -8.54 12.94
CA TYR A 97 -8.39 -7.93 11.65
C TYR A 97 -8.58 -8.92 10.49
N ASP A 98 -8.23 -10.19 10.68
CA ASP A 98 -8.19 -11.18 9.60
C ASP A 98 -9.54 -11.40 8.90
N ALA A 99 -10.67 -11.10 9.57
CA ALA A 99 -12.00 -11.22 8.97
C ALA A 99 -12.27 -10.22 7.82
N ILE A 100 -11.55 -9.09 7.75
CA ILE A 100 -11.71 -8.10 6.66
C ILE A 100 -10.58 -8.25 5.62
N ALA A 101 -9.36 -8.57 6.05
CA ALA A 101 -8.19 -8.68 5.18
C ALA A 101 -8.24 -9.90 4.23
N LEU A 102 -8.81 -11.03 4.66
CA LEU A 102 -8.93 -12.23 3.81
C LEU A 102 -9.73 -11.96 2.53
N HIS A 103 -10.78 -11.13 2.60
CA HIS A 103 -11.60 -10.81 1.44
C HIS A 103 -10.95 -9.82 0.46
N ALA A 104 -9.96 -9.05 0.92
CA ALA A 104 -9.29 -8.02 0.12
C ALA A 104 -8.10 -8.58 -0.69
N SER A 105 -7.36 -9.56 -0.14
CA SER A 105 -6.29 -10.25 -0.86
C SER A 105 -6.85 -10.98 -2.09
N ASP A 106 -7.99 -11.65 -1.94
CA ASP A 106 -8.70 -12.29 -3.05
C ASP A 106 -9.16 -11.28 -4.10
N ALA A 107 -9.66 -10.11 -3.69
CA ALA A 107 -10.12 -9.08 -4.62
C ALA A 107 -8.96 -8.44 -5.40
N LEU A 108 -7.85 -8.10 -4.74
CA LEU A 108 -6.66 -7.52 -5.37
C LEU A 108 -5.94 -8.53 -6.27
N GLN A 109 -5.78 -9.79 -5.84
CA GLN A 109 -5.23 -10.84 -6.70
C GLN A 109 -6.16 -11.15 -7.87
N SER A 110 -7.49 -11.09 -7.70
CA SER A 110 -8.46 -11.28 -8.79
C SER A 110 -8.40 -10.12 -9.81
N GLU A 111 -8.29 -8.87 -9.35
CA GLU A 111 -8.17 -7.69 -10.23
C GLU A 111 -6.82 -7.64 -10.96
N LEU A 112 -5.71 -7.95 -10.28
CA LEU A 112 -4.38 -8.07 -10.91
C LEU A 112 -4.35 -9.21 -11.95
N SER A 113 -4.98 -10.35 -11.64
CA SER A 113 -5.06 -11.49 -12.56
C SER A 113 -5.94 -11.19 -13.78
N ARG A 114 -7.07 -10.48 -13.61
CA ARG A 114 -7.94 -10.10 -14.74
C ARG A 114 -7.24 -9.16 -15.72
N HIS A 115 -6.58 -8.11 -15.24
CA HIS A 115 -5.89 -7.15 -16.11
C HIS A 115 -4.68 -7.77 -16.83
N ALA A 116 -3.95 -8.67 -16.17
CA ALA A 116 -2.83 -9.37 -16.79
C ALA A 116 -3.26 -10.29 -17.94
N VAL A 117 -4.43 -10.94 -17.83
CA VAL A 117 -4.98 -11.80 -18.89
C VAL A 117 -5.45 -10.97 -20.09
N THR A 118 -6.21 -9.90 -19.86
CA THR A 118 -6.73 -9.05 -20.94
C THR A 118 -5.60 -8.41 -21.76
N GLY A 119 -4.55 -7.90 -21.11
CA GLY A 119 -3.41 -7.29 -21.82
C GLY A 119 -2.59 -8.28 -22.65
N LEU A 120 -2.56 -9.57 -22.27
CA LEU A 120 -1.90 -10.63 -23.04
C LEU A 120 -2.73 -11.07 -24.25
N GLU A 121 -4.07 -11.09 -24.14
CA GLU A 121 -4.97 -11.41 -25.25
C GLU A 121 -4.94 -10.31 -26.33
N GLU A 122 -5.05 -9.04 -25.93
CA GLU A 122 -4.95 -7.90 -26.84
C GLU A 122 -3.60 -7.86 -27.58
N SER A 123 -2.51 -8.16 -26.88
CA SER A 123 -1.17 -8.25 -27.47
C SER A 123 -1.03 -9.42 -28.44
N ARG A 124 -1.69 -10.55 -28.18
CA ARG A 124 -1.69 -11.73 -29.08
C ARG A 124 -2.53 -11.48 -30.34
N GLU A 125 -3.68 -10.85 -30.23
CA GLU A 125 -4.50 -10.45 -31.38
C GLU A 125 -3.74 -9.46 -32.28
N ALA A 126 -3.14 -8.42 -31.69
CA ALA A 126 -2.36 -7.43 -32.44
C ALA A 126 -1.16 -8.05 -33.20
N LEU A 127 -0.47 -9.02 -32.59
CA LEU A 127 0.62 -9.75 -33.24
C LEU A 127 0.12 -10.70 -34.34
N SER A 128 -1.05 -11.32 -34.15
CA SER A 128 -1.69 -12.18 -35.16
C SER A 128 -2.07 -11.37 -36.40
N GLU A 129 -2.75 -10.23 -36.22
CA GLU A 129 -3.16 -9.34 -37.31
C GLU A 129 -1.96 -8.74 -38.07
N HIS A 130 -0.88 -8.38 -37.36
CA HIS A 130 0.33 -7.84 -37.98
C HIS A 130 1.09 -8.90 -38.79
N SER A 131 1.04 -10.16 -38.37
CA SER A 131 1.64 -11.31 -39.06
C SER A 131 0.87 -11.72 -40.33
N GLU A 132 -0.44 -11.51 -40.36
CA GLU A 132 -1.27 -11.76 -41.55
C GLU A 132 -1.12 -10.66 -42.60
N ARG A 133 -1.01 -9.39 -42.20
CA ARG A 133 -0.84 -8.25 -43.13
C ARG A 133 0.52 -8.22 -43.84
N LYS A 134 1.56 -8.88 -43.30
CA LYS A 134 2.89 -8.97 -43.94
C LYS A 134 3.03 -10.15 -44.92
N ARG A 135 2.01 -11.01 -45.03
CA ARG A 135 2.00 -12.20 -45.90
C ARG A 135 1.11 -12.06 -47.15
N GLY A 136 0.43 -10.92 -47.34
CA GLY A 136 -0.26 -10.54 -48.57
C GLY A 136 0.45 -9.40 -49.27
#